data_AF-A0A837FH53-F1
#
_entry.id   AF-A0A837FH53-F1
#
_cell.length_a   1.000
_cell.length_b   1.000
_cell.length_c   1.000
_cell.angle_alpha   90.00
_cell.angle_beta   90.00
_cell.angle_gamma   90.00
#
_symmetry.space_group_name_H-M   'P 1'
#
loop_
_entity.id
_entity.type
_entity.pdbx_description
1 polymer ?
#
loop_
_entity_poly.entity_id
_entity_poly.type
_entity_poly.pdbx_seq_one_letter_code
_entity_poly.pdbx_strand_id
1 'polypeptide(L)'
;MFQLKPGSMAMIVGARTAAGRRNIGKSVELFGLCQPGQRFVNPVNGVMTQLPDTSARALWLVTGDVYAFDNQHGFAFVRPEHLMPLTPDEMPHNVDELAIG
;
A
#
# COMPACT_ATOMS: atom_id res chain seq x y z
N MET A 1 13.87 10.23 3.48
CA MET A 1 13.32 8.86 3.49
C MET A 1 11.97 8.94 2.79
N PHE A 2 11.76 8.25 1.67
CA PHE A 2 10.47 8.30 0.97
C PHE A 2 9.39 7.69 1.87
N GLN A 3 8.28 8.38 2.09
CA GLN A 3 7.19 7.92 2.95
C GLN A 3 6.09 7.25 2.10
N LEU A 4 5.67 6.05 2.51
CA LEU A 4 4.49 5.40 1.94
C LEU A 4 3.24 6.14 2.44
N LYS A 5 2.40 6.64 1.53
CA LYS A 5 1.18 7.39 1.83
C LYS A 5 0.00 6.89 1.00
N PRO A 6 -1.24 6.94 1.51
CA PRO A 6 -2.41 6.63 0.70
C PRO A 6 -2.44 7.44 -0.61
N GLY A 7 -2.86 6.81 -1.70
CA GLY A 7 -2.90 7.37 -3.05
C GLY A 7 -1.55 7.42 -3.79
N SER A 8 -0.42 7.08 -3.14
CA SER A 8 0.87 7.01 -3.84
C SER A 8 1.10 5.68 -4.53
N MET A 9 2.00 5.69 -5.51
CA MET A 9 2.42 4.49 -6.23
C MET A 9 3.64 3.86 -5.57
N ALA A 10 3.65 2.53 -5.50
CA ALA A 10 4.78 1.75 -5.04
C ALA A 10 4.97 0.49 -5.90
N MET A 11 6.17 -0.07 -5.89
CA MET A 11 6.46 -1.38 -6.47
C MET A 11 6.58 -2.41 -5.35
N ILE A 12 6.02 -3.59 -5.55
CA ILE A 12 6.21 -4.71 -4.64
C ILE A 12 7.59 -5.32 -4.92
N VAL A 13 8.50 -5.25 -3.95
CA VAL A 13 9.89 -5.74 -4.09
C VAL A 13 10.18 -6.99 -3.27
N GLY A 14 9.20 -7.49 -2.51
CA GLY A 14 9.36 -8.72 -1.73
C GLY A 14 8.05 -9.32 -1.25
N ALA A 15 8.11 -10.53 -0.71
CA ALA A 15 6.99 -11.22 -0.08
C ALA A 15 7.47 -12.40 0.76
N ARG A 16 6.71 -12.77 1.80
CA ARG A 16 7.00 -13.96 2.63
C ARG A 16 6.26 -15.22 2.19
N THR A 17 5.09 -15.07 1.58
CA THR A 17 4.23 -16.19 1.19
C THR A 17 4.40 -16.52 -0.30
N ALA A 18 4.17 -17.78 -0.68
CA ALA A 18 4.18 -18.17 -2.09
C ALA A 18 3.16 -17.36 -2.91
N ALA A 19 1.95 -17.17 -2.38
CA ALA A 19 0.92 -16.33 -2.99
C ALA A 19 1.39 -14.88 -3.18
N GLY A 20 2.12 -14.30 -2.22
CA GLY A 20 2.63 -12.93 -2.35
C GLY A 20 3.77 -12.78 -3.37
N ARG A 21 4.60 -13.82 -3.57
CA ARG A 21 5.74 -13.77 -4.51
C ARG A 21 5.31 -13.53 -5.95
N ARG A 22 4.09 -13.93 -6.33
CA ARG A 22 3.53 -13.67 -7.68
C ARG A 22 3.33 -12.17 -7.99
N ASN A 23 3.28 -11.33 -6.94
CA ASN A 23 3.03 -9.90 -7.08
C ASN A 23 4.33 -9.10 -7.10
N ILE A 24 5.50 -9.73 -6.92
CA ILE A 24 6.80 -9.03 -6.95
C ILE A 24 7.04 -8.46 -8.37
N GLY A 25 7.56 -7.23 -8.41
CA GLY A 25 7.81 -6.46 -9.63
C GLY A 25 6.60 -5.66 -10.12
N LYS A 26 5.42 -5.84 -9.52
CA LYS A 26 4.22 -5.11 -9.93
C LYS A 26 4.12 -3.75 -9.24
N SER A 27 3.74 -2.75 -10.03
CA SER A 27 3.37 -1.42 -9.53
C SER A 27 1.93 -1.44 -9.01
N VAL A 28 1.71 -0.81 -7.87
CA VAL A 28 0.44 -0.78 -7.17
C VAL A 28 0.18 0.60 -6.58
N GLU A 29 -1.08 0.94 -6.41
CA GLU A 29 -1.51 2.11 -5.64
C GLU A 29 -1.70 1.70 -4.17
N LEU A 30 -1.24 2.54 -3.26
CA LEU A 30 -1.41 2.36 -1.83
C LEU A 30 -2.78 2.89 -1.40
N PHE A 31 -3.73 2.01 -1.07
CA PHE A 31 -5.05 2.46 -0.64
C PHE A 31 -5.04 2.90 0.84
N GLY A 32 -4.46 2.09 1.71
CA GLY A 32 -4.43 2.41 3.15
C GLY A 32 -3.62 1.42 3.96
N LEU A 33 -3.10 1.90 5.10
CA LEU A 33 -2.39 1.07 6.06
C LEU A 33 -3.37 0.49 7.07
N CYS A 34 -3.67 -0.81 6.95
CA CYS A 34 -4.61 -1.53 7.79
C CYS A 34 -3.93 -2.03 9.08
N GLN A 35 -4.49 -1.69 10.24
CA GLN A 35 -4.04 -2.15 11.55
C GLN A 35 -4.60 -3.53 11.88
N PRO A 36 -3.91 -4.38 12.68
CA PRO A 36 -4.48 -5.62 13.19
C PRO A 36 -5.81 -5.36 13.90
N GLY A 37 -6.82 -6.19 13.63
CA GLY A 37 -8.18 -6.02 14.16
C GLY A 37 -9.05 -5.00 13.44
N GLN A 38 -8.47 -4.17 12.57
CA GLN A 38 -9.22 -3.16 11.84
C GLN A 38 -10.22 -3.79 10.86
N ARG A 39 -11.46 -3.29 10.91
CA ARG A 39 -12.51 -3.58 9.93
C ARG A 39 -12.64 -2.43 8.94
N PHE A 40 -12.80 -2.76 7.67
CA PHE A 40 -13.00 -1.79 6.59
C PHE A 40 -13.71 -2.46 5.42
N VAL A 41 -14.33 -1.65 4.56
CA VAL A 41 -14.87 -2.13 3.27
C VAL A 41 -13.71 -2.20 2.28
N ASN A 42 -13.47 -3.37 1.70
CA ASN A 42 -12.45 -3.53 0.67
C ASN A 42 -12.87 -2.73 -0.58
N PRO A 43 -12.04 -1.79 -1.07
CA PRO A 43 -12.41 -0.88 -2.14
C PRO A 43 -12.57 -1.56 -3.51
N VAL A 44 -12.06 -2.79 -3.67
CA VAL A 44 -12.12 -3.52 -4.94
C VAL A 44 -13.38 -4.36 -5.07
N ASN A 45 -13.81 -5.03 -4.00
CA ASN A 45 -14.93 -5.98 -4.05
C ASN A 45 -16.13 -5.58 -3.18
N GLY A 46 -16.05 -4.50 -2.40
CA GLY A 46 -17.13 -4.03 -1.52
C GLY A 46 -17.37 -4.91 -0.28
N VAL A 47 -16.53 -5.92 -0.01
CA VAL A 47 -16.71 -6.85 1.10
C VAL A 47 -16.12 -6.28 2.39
N MET A 48 -16.88 -6.38 3.49
CA MET A 48 -16.38 -6.08 4.83
C MET A 48 -15.23 -7.02 5.18
N THR A 49 -14.03 -6.45 5.29
CA THR A 49 -12.78 -7.17 5.55
C THR A 49 -12.24 -6.79 6.92
N GLN A 50 -11.74 -7.76 7.67
CA GLN A 50 -11.03 -7.55 8.91
C GLN A 50 -9.60 -8.04 8.76
N LEU A 51 -8.61 -7.20 9.08
CA LEU A 51 -7.25 -7.70 9.25
C LEU A 51 -7.19 -8.53 10.54
N PRO A 52 -6.73 -9.80 10.52
CA PRO A 52 -6.76 -10.64 11.72
C PRO A 52 -6.02 -9.99 12.89
N ASP A 53 -6.58 -10.08 14.09
CA ASP A 53 -5.97 -9.55 15.33
C ASP A 53 -4.61 -10.20 15.62
N THR A 54 -4.42 -11.43 15.14
CA THR A 54 -3.16 -12.18 15.21
C THR A 54 -2.08 -11.68 14.25
N SER A 55 -2.37 -10.67 13.42
CA SER A 55 -1.39 -10.10 12.50
C SER A 55 -0.31 -9.37 13.28
N ALA A 56 0.94 -9.80 13.12
CA ALA A 56 2.06 -9.25 13.87
C ALA A 56 2.41 -7.78 13.60
N ARG A 57 1.78 -7.14 12.59
CA ARG A 57 2.01 -5.74 12.18
C ARG A 57 0.90 -5.28 11.23
N ALA A 58 0.83 -3.97 11.03
CA ALA A 58 -0.01 -3.37 9.99
C ALA A 58 0.42 -3.79 8.58
N LEU A 59 -0.54 -3.88 7.67
CA LEU A 59 -0.32 -4.21 6.26
C LEU A 59 -0.92 -3.12 5.38
N TRP A 60 -0.22 -2.78 4.31
CA TRP A 60 -0.79 -1.97 3.24
C TRP A 60 -1.79 -2.80 2.45
N LEU A 61 -3.02 -2.30 2.36
CA LEU A 61 -3.92 -2.68 1.29
C LEU A 61 -3.49 -1.93 0.04
N VAL A 62 -3.13 -2.69 -0.99
CA VAL A 62 -2.71 -2.15 -2.28
C VAL A 62 -3.66 -2.61 -3.38
N THR A 63 -3.85 -1.79 -4.39
CA THR A 63 -4.72 -2.06 -5.54
C THR A 63 -3.93 -2.04 -6.85
N GLY A 64 -4.43 -2.75 -7.87
CA GLY A 64 -3.80 -2.84 -9.20
C GLY A 64 -3.90 -4.26 -9.78
N ASP A 65 -3.04 -4.61 -10.73
CA ASP A 65 -2.96 -5.98 -11.26
C ASP A 65 -2.25 -6.93 -10.28
N VAL A 66 -2.82 -7.14 -9.10
CA VAL A 66 -2.28 -8.02 -8.07
C VAL A 66 -3.32 -9.01 -7.61
N TYR A 67 -2.86 -10.02 -6.87
CA TYR A 67 -3.74 -11.04 -6.34
C TYR A 67 -3.56 -11.21 -4.84
N ALA A 68 -4.68 -11.35 -4.15
CA ALA A 68 -4.74 -11.67 -2.74
C ALA A 68 -4.39 -13.16 -2.50
N PHE A 69 -4.24 -13.53 -1.23
CA PHE A 69 -3.82 -14.88 -0.83
C PHE A 69 -4.85 -15.96 -1.19
N ASP A 70 -6.11 -15.58 -1.34
CA ASP A 70 -7.26 -16.41 -1.72
C ASP A 70 -7.53 -16.37 -3.25
N ASN A 71 -6.56 -15.89 -4.04
CA ASN A 71 -6.63 -15.73 -5.49
C ASN A 71 -7.62 -14.67 -6.00
N GLN A 72 -8.22 -13.84 -5.15
CA GLN A 72 -8.98 -12.68 -5.63
C GLN A 72 -8.04 -11.70 -6.36
N HIS A 73 -8.48 -11.18 -7.50
CA HIS A 73 -7.74 -10.21 -8.31
C HIS A 73 -8.07 -8.78 -7.89
N GLY A 74 -7.14 -7.86 -8.13
CA GLY A 74 -7.35 -6.41 -7.99
C GLY A 74 -6.77 -5.80 -6.71
N PHE A 75 -6.50 -6.61 -5.68
CA PHE A 75 -5.92 -6.15 -4.42
C PHE A 75 -4.98 -7.17 -3.79
N ALA A 76 -4.13 -6.70 -2.87
CA ALA A 76 -3.31 -7.54 -2.01
C ALA A 76 -2.99 -6.85 -0.68
N PHE A 77 -2.59 -7.62 0.33
CA PHE A 77 -2.02 -7.10 1.57
C PHE A 77 -0.51 -7.27 1.56
N VAL A 78 0.22 -6.17 1.66
CA VAL A 78 1.68 -6.13 1.54
C VAL A 78 2.28 -5.45 2.77
N ARG A 79 3.43 -5.95 3.23
CA ARG A 79 4.12 -5.32 4.35
C ARG A 79 4.84 -4.05 3.88
N PRO A 80 4.94 -3.00 4.71
CA PRO A 80 5.69 -1.80 4.37
C PRO A 80 7.12 -2.10 3.89
N GLU A 81 7.84 -3.03 4.52
CA GLU A 81 9.21 -3.39 4.17
C GLU A 81 9.37 -4.05 2.78
N HIS A 82 8.26 -4.41 2.12
CA HIS A 82 8.26 -5.00 0.78
C HIS A 82 7.74 -4.04 -0.30
N LEU A 83 7.57 -2.76 0.03
CA LEU A 83 7.12 -1.73 -0.90
C LEU A 83 8.23 -0.72 -1.13
N MET A 84 8.53 -0.47 -2.41
CA MET A 84 9.43 0.59 -2.85
C MET A 84 8.59 1.74 -3.43
N PRO A 85 8.57 2.93 -2.80
CA PRO A 85 7.88 4.10 -3.36
C PRO A 85 8.37 4.41 -4.78
N LEU A 86 7.44 4.69 -5.70
CA LEU A 86 7.75 5.03 -7.09
C LEU A 86 7.75 6.54 -7.35
N THR A 87 7.00 7.30 -6.56
CA THR A 87 6.98 8.76 -6.61
C THR A 87 7.82 9.34 -5.48
N PRO A 88 8.63 10.38 -5.73
CA PRO A 88 9.20 11.19 -4.65
C PRO A 88 8.07 11.76 -3.80
N ASP A 89 8.29 11.91 -2.48
CA ASP A 89 7.41 12.80 -1.71
C ASP A 89 7.50 14.18 -2.36
N GLU A 90 6.33 14.77 -2.63
CA GLU A 90 6.25 16.19 -2.93
C GLU A 90 6.92 16.92 -1.76
N MET A 91 8.09 17.50 -2.01
CA MET A 91 8.59 18.51 -1.09
C MET A 91 7.51 19.58 -0.98
N PRO A 92 7.18 20.08 0.23
CA PRO A 92 6.33 21.26 0.30
C PRO A 92 7.02 22.34 -0.52
N HIS A 93 6.41 22.75 -1.62
CA HIS A 93 6.79 23.98 -2.29
C HIS A 93 6.51 25.08 -1.27
N ASN A 94 7.56 25.50 -0.56
CA ASN A 94 7.50 26.73 0.22
C ASN A 94 7.44 27.86 -0.81
N VAL A 95 6.23 28.14 -1.31
CA VAL A 95 5.90 29.39 -1.99
C VAL A 95 5.71 30.46 -0.93
N ASP A 96 6.73 30.65 -0.08
CA ASP A 96 6.86 31.90 0.66
C ASP A 96 7.59 32.87 -0.26
N GLU A 97 6.79 33.78 -0.82
CA GLU A 97 7.14 35.19 -0.94
C GLU A 97 8.57 35.50 -1.38
N LEU A 98 8.77 35.58 -2.70
CA LEU A 98 9.59 36.66 -3.26
C LEU A 98 8.86 37.99 -3.05
N ALA A 99 8.70 38.38 -1.80
CA ALA A 99 8.56 39.75 -1.34
C ALA A 99 9.96 40.22 -0.90
N ILE A 100 10.87 40.33 -1.86
CA ILE A 100 12.15 41.05 -1.75
C ILE A 100 12.37 41.58 -3.17
N GLY A 101 12.43 42.87 -3.47
CA GLY A 101 12.49 44.11 -2.73
C GLY A 101 12.82 45.19 -3.77
#